data_AF-A0A919LZ30-F1
#
_entry.id   AF-A0A919LZ30-F1
#
_cell.length_a   1.000
_cell.length_b   1.000
_cell.length_c   1.000
_cell.angle_alpha   90.00
_cell.angle_beta   90.00
_cell.angle_gamma   90.00
#
_symmetry.space_group_name_H-M   'P 1'
#
loop_
_entity.id
_entity.type
_entity.pdbx_description
1 polymer ?
#
loop_
_entity_poly.entity_id
_entity_poly.type
_entity_poly.pdbx_seq_one_letter_code
_entity_poly.pdbx_strand_id
1 'polypeptide(L)'
;MGIINLDAHLDLRFADCASSGTPFRQLALECDAQQRGFHYTCIGVSRAANTRALWDEAARRQVAIVEDLEVLTAFETRVLPELERNIAQFDRLYLTIDLDVLPARNAGGVGPGGAGRAAGHAAAHR
;
A
#
# COMPACT_ATOMS: atom_id res chain seq x y z
N MET A 1 7.57 9.76 14.13
CA MET A 1 6.36 8.98 13.80
C MET A 1 6.65 8.24 12.51
N GLY A 2 6.47 6.93 12.49
CA GLY A 2 6.55 6.11 11.29
C GLY A 2 5.15 5.81 10.75
N ILE A 3 5.04 5.64 9.44
CA ILE A 3 3.81 5.25 8.77
C ILE A 3 4.05 3.89 8.12
N ILE A 4 3.16 2.93 8.41
CA ILE A 4 3.16 1.62 7.77
C ILE A 4 1.82 1.49 7.04
N ASN A 5 1.88 1.39 5.71
CA ASN A 5 0.74 1.10 4.85
C ASN A 5 0.82 -0.33 4.35
N LEU A 6 -0.25 -1.11 4.57
CA LEU A 6 -0.41 -2.43 3.98
C LEU A 6 -1.34 -2.27 2.77
N ASP A 7 -0.78 -2.28 1.57
CA ASP A 7 -1.47 -1.79 0.36
C ASP A 7 -0.79 -2.31 -0.91
N ALA A 8 -1.58 -2.60 -1.95
CA ALA A 8 -1.07 -2.91 -3.28
C ALA A 8 -0.56 -1.65 -4.01
N HIS A 9 -1.02 -0.47 -3.63
CA HIS A 9 -0.73 0.82 -4.23
C HIS A 9 0.18 1.67 -3.34
N LEU A 10 1.06 2.44 -3.98
CA LEU A 10 1.92 3.40 -3.26
C LEU A 10 1.17 4.63 -2.78
N ASP A 11 0.07 4.99 -3.45
CA ASP A 11 -0.75 6.15 -3.15
C ASP A 11 0.01 7.49 -3.02
N LEU A 12 1.01 7.61 -3.91
CA LEU A 12 1.85 8.78 -4.11
C LEU A 12 1.49 9.59 -5.39
N ARG A 13 0.25 9.49 -5.90
CA ARG A 13 -0.15 10.19 -7.13
C ARG A 13 -0.05 11.69 -6.95
N PHE A 14 0.42 12.38 -8.00
CA PHE A 14 0.22 13.81 -8.15
C PHE A 14 -1.13 14.05 -8.83
N ALA A 15 -1.94 14.92 -8.25
CA ALA A 15 -3.15 15.42 -8.88
C ALA A 15 -3.52 16.77 -8.28
N ASP A 16 -4.23 17.60 -9.07
CA ASP A 16 -4.71 18.90 -8.61
C ASP A 16 -5.80 18.77 -7.54
N CYS A 17 -6.54 17.66 -7.55
CA CYS A 17 -7.59 17.34 -6.61
C CYS A 17 -7.22 16.09 -5.80
N ALA A 18 -7.64 16.06 -4.52
CA ALA A 18 -7.49 14.88 -3.68
C ALA A 18 -8.29 13.69 -4.25
N SER A 19 -7.70 12.50 -4.17
CA SER A 19 -8.34 11.23 -4.52
C SER A 19 -7.85 10.13 -3.57
N SER A 20 -8.34 8.90 -3.72
CA SER A 20 -7.90 7.77 -2.88
C SER A 20 -6.39 7.53 -2.93
N GLY A 21 -5.72 7.85 -4.05
CA GLY A 21 -4.29 7.61 -4.16
C GLY A 21 -3.36 8.81 -4.23
N THR A 22 -3.81 9.95 -3.75
CA THR A 22 -2.97 11.12 -3.41
C THR A 22 -2.56 11.25 -1.93
N PRO A 23 -3.15 10.56 -0.92
CA PRO A 23 -2.97 10.93 0.49
C PRO A 23 -1.52 11.01 0.96
N PHE A 24 -0.69 10.03 0.63
CA PHE A 24 0.69 10.00 1.13
C PHE A 24 1.58 11.02 0.43
N ARG A 25 1.30 11.39 -0.82
CA ARG A 25 2.01 12.50 -1.47
C ARG A 25 1.61 13.84 -0.89
N GLN A 26 0.33 14.04 -0.58
CA GLN A 26 -0.16 15.25 0.08
C GLN A 26 0.46 15.38 1.48
N LEU A 27 0.46 14.29 2.26
CA LEU A 27 1.11 14.24 3.56
C LEU A 27 2.61 14.53 3.46
N ALA A 28 3.30 13.98 2.47
CA ALA A 28 4.72 14.23 2.29
C ALA A 28 5.01 15.71 1.95
N LEU A 29 4.19 16.34 1.10
CA LEU A 29 4.30 17.78 0.81
C LEU A 29 4.03 18.65 2.05
N GLU A 30 3.05 18.26 2.87
CA GLU A 30 2.76 18.95 4.13
C GLU A 30 3.92 18.82 5.12
N CYS A 31 4.51 17.62 5.23
CA CYS A 31 5.74 17.40 6.00
C CYS A 31 6.89 18.28 5.51
N ASP A 32 7.11 18.36 4.19
CA ASP A 32 8.15 19.21 3.59
C ASP A 32 7.94 20.69 3.98
N ALA A 33 6.71 21.18 3.85
CA ALA A 33 6.33 22.57 4.20
C ALA A 33 6.52 22.87 5.69
N GLN A 34 6.25 21.89 6.55
CA GLN A 34 6.43 21.99 8.00
C GLN A 34 7.86 21.66 8.47
N GLN A 35 8.79 21.34 7.55
CA GLN A 35 10.15 20.89 7.88
C GLN A 35 10.15 19.65 8.80
N ARG A 36 9.24 18.71 8.56
CA ARG A 36 9.09 17.46 9.30
C ARG A 36 9.49 16.27 8.45
N GLY A 37 10.01 15.23 9.09
CA GLY A 37 10.34 13.98 8.42
C GLY A 37 9.09 13.25 7.90
N PHE A 38 9.12 12.81 6.65
CA PHE A 38 8.15 11.88 6.08
C PHE A 38 8.75 10.47 6.06
N HIS A 39 8.27 9.61 6.97
CA HIS A 39 8.79 8.26 7.17
C HIS A 39 7.73 7.23 6.80
N TYR A 40 7.73 6.82 5.54
CA TYR A 40 6.70 5.97 4.96
C TYR A 40 7.26 4.61 4.54
N THR A 41 6.59 3.56 5.00
CA THR A 41 6.84 2.17 4.60
C THR A 41 5.56 1.61 3.99
N CYS A 42 5.64 1.06 2.78
CA CYS A 42 4.53 0.39 2.11
C CYS A 42 4.84 -1.08 1.89
N ILE A 43 4.01 -1.97 2.43
CA ILE A 43 4.21 -3.42 2.41
C ILE A 43 3.08 -4.06 1.61
N GLY A 44 3.43 -4.92 0.65
CA GLY A 44 2.48 -5.57 -0.25
C GLY A 44 2.34 -4.87 -1.61
N VAL A 45 3.25 -3.96 -1.95
CA VAL A 45 3.15 -3.16 -3.19
C VAL A 45 3.19 -4.07 -4.40
N SER A 46 2.18 -3.96 -5.27
CA SER A 46 2.15 -4.69 -6.52
C SER A 46 2.83 -3.91 -7.64
N ARG A 47 3.84 -4.50 -8.26
CA ARG A 47 4.56 -3.88 -9.39
C ARG A 47 3.64 -3.58 -10.58
N ALA A 48 2.61 -4.41 -10.79
CA ALA A 48 1.64 -4.22 -11.87
C ALA A 48 0.62 -3.10 -11.59
N ALA A 49 0.35 -2.79 -10.31
CA ALA A 49 -0.62 -1.77 -9.92
C ALA A 49 -0.05 -0.34 -9.89
N ASN A 50 1.27 -0.18 -10.04
CA ASN A 50 1.95 1.10 -9.86
C ASN A 50 2.72 1.51 -11.12
N THR A 51 2.45 2.71 -11.63
CA THR A 51 3.17 3.31 -12.76
C THR A 51 4.63 3.62 -12.41
N ARG A 52 5.50 3.73 -13.42
CA ARG A 52 6.92 4.10 -13.22
C ARG A 52 7.10 5.40 -12.45
N ALA A 53 6.25 6.39 -12.70
CA ALA A 53 6.29 7.68 -12.01
C ALA A 53 6.06 7.55 -10.49
N LEU A 54 5.23 6.59 -10.05
CA LEU A 54 5.03 6.33 -8.63
C LEU A 54 6.26 5.72 -7.97
N TRP A 55 6.95 4.81 -8.68
CA TRP A 55 8.21 4.23 -8.22
C TRP A 55 9.32 5.27 -8.11
N ASP A 56 9.44 6.16 -9.10
CA ASP A 56 10.44 7.22 -9.08
C ASP A 56 10.16 8.22 -7.94
N GLU A 57 8.89 8.54 -7.68
CA GLU A 57 8.49 9.37 -6.54
C GLU A 57 8.77 8.71 -5.19
N ALA A 58 8.47 7.41 -5.07
CA ALA A 58 8.77 6.65 -3.86
C ALA A 58 10.28 6.61 -3.58
N ALA A 59 11.10 6.40 -4.61
CA ALA A 59 12.56 6.44 -4.50
C ALA A 59 13.06 7.84 -4.10
N ARG A 60 12.54 8.91 -4.73
CA ARG A 60 12.89 10.30 -4.40
C ARG A 60 12.60 10.63 -2.93
N ARG A 61 11.51 10.09 -2.39
CA ARG A 61 11.09 10.28 -0.99
C ARG A 61 11.67 9.24 -0.03
N GLN A 62 12.50 8.32 -0.51
CA GLN A 62 13.11 7.25 0.29
C GLN A 62 12.08 6.39 1.02
N VAL A 63 10.97 6.09 0.36
CA VAL A 63 9.93 5.19 0.86
C VAL A 63 10.51 3.78 0.94
N ALA A 64 10.34 3.13 2.09
CA ALA A 64 10.65 1.71 2.23
C ALA A 64 9.52 0.90 1.59
N ILE A 65 9.86 -0.02 0.68
CA ILE A 65 8.89 -0.83 -0.05
C ILE A 65 9.22 -2.30 0.16
N VAL A 66 8.20 -3.08 0.49
CA VAL A 66 8.22 -4.54 0.38
C VAL A 66 7.18 -4.94 -0.65
N GLU A 67 7.60 -5.58 -1.73
CA GLU A 67 6.70 -5.97 -2.82
C GLU A 67 5.82 -7.17 -2.45
N ASP A 68 4.65 -7.29 -3.09
CA ASP A 68 3.68 -8.37 -2.88
C ASP A 68 4.30 -9.78 -2.88
N LEU A 69 5.18 -10.07 -3.84
CA LEU A 69 5.84 -11.36 -3.96
C LEU A 69 6.84 -11.61 -2.83
N GLU A 70 7.51 -10.57 -2.34
CA GLU A 70 8.42 -10.67 -1.19
C GLU A 70 7.65 -10.95 0.11
N VAL A 71 6.45 -10.39 0.27
CA VAL A 71 5.57 -10.71 1.40
C VAL A 71 5.24 -12.21 1.41
N LEU A 72 4.99 -12.81 0.24
CA LEU A 72 4.63 -14.23 0.12
C LEU A 72 5.84 -15.17 0.25
N THR A 73 6.99 -14.78 -0.29
CA THR A 73 8.14 -15.69 -0.48
C THR A 73 9.28 -15.46 0.50
N ALA A 74 9.32 -14.31 1.16
CA ALA A 74 10.45 -13.86 1.97
C ALA A 74 10.00 -13.10 3.24
N PHE A 75 8.85 -13.47 3.82
CA PHE A 75 8.25 -12.76 4.96
C PHE A 75 9.22 -12.55 6.13
N GLU A 76 9.90 -13.62 6.57
CA GLU A 76 10.86 -13.62 7.67
C GLU A 76 12.07 -12.72 7.42
N THR A 77 12.49 -12.56 6.16
CA THR A 77 13.74 -11.85 5.81
C THR A 77 13.50 -10.47 5.22
N ARG A 78 12.26 -10.14 4.85
CA ARG A 78 11.90 -8.86 4.22
C ARG A 78 10.83 -8.09 5.00
N VAL A 79 9.80 -8.77 5.51
CA VAL A 79 8.69 -8.10 6.21
C VAL A 79 9.02 -7.90 7.68
N LEU A 80 9.39 -8.97 8.40
CA LEU A 80 9.70 -8.89 9.83
C LEU A 80 10.78 -7.85 10.14
N PRO A 81 11.93 -7.80 9.42
CA PRO A 81 12.96 -6.81 9.71
C PRO A 81 12.50 -5.36 9.50
N GLU A 82 11.64 -5.12 8.49
CA GLU A 82 11.10 -3.78 8.26
C GLU A 82 10.11 -3.34 9.34
N LEU A 83 9.29 -4.27 9.85
CA LEU A 83 8.41 -4.01 10.99
C LEU A 83 9.24 -3.73 12.26
N GLU A 84 10.23 -4.56 12.55
CA GLU A 84 11.15 -4.39 13.69
C GLU A 84 11.88 -3.05 13.61
N ARG A 85 12.40 -2.68 12.45
CA ARG A 85 13.06 -1.38 12.21
C ARG A 85 12.11 -0.22 12.49
N ASN A 86 10.87 -0.27 12.00
CA ASN A 86 9.90 0.80 12.24
C ASN A 86 9.56 0.93 13.73
N ILE A 87 9.33 -0.19 14.42
CA ILE A 87 9.04 -0.21 15.86
C ILE A 87 10.21 0.32 16.68
N ALA A 88 11.44 -0.03 16.32
CA ALA A 88 12.64 0.44 17.01
C ALA A 88 12.94 1.92 16.74
N GLN A 89 12.64 2.43 15.54
CA GLN A 89 13.05 3.76 15.11
C GLN A 89 12.07 4.87 15.50
N PHE A 90 10.78 4.57 15.69
CA PHE A 90 9.75 5.60 15.87
C PHE A 90 8.95 5.42 17.16
N ASP A 91 8.83 6.49 17.95
CA ASP A 91 8.05 6.49 19.21
C ASP A 91 6.54 6.29 18.99
N ARG A 92 6.06 6.53 17.76
CA ARG A 92 4.65 6.43 17.37
C ARG A 92 4.57 5.88 15.96
N LEU A 93 3.64 4.95 15.75
CA LEU A 93 3.33 4.38 14.45
C LEU A 93 1.90 4.71 14.05
N TYR A 94 1.73 5.14 12.81
CA TYR A 94 0.45 5.21 12.13
C TYR A 94 0.35 4.01 11.19
N LEU A 95 -0.50 3.05 11.55
CA LEU A 95 -0.79 1.87 10.74
C LEU A 95 -2.06 2.12 9.92
N THR A 96 -1.98 1.87 8.63
CA THR A 96 -3.10 1.95 7.69
C THR A 96 -3.10 0.70 6.81
N ILE A 97 -4.30 0.23 6.48
CA ILE A 97 -4.53 -1.04 5.79
C ILE A 97 -5.55 -0.78 4.69
N ASP A 98 -5.12 -0.89 3.44
CA ASP A 98 -6.04 -1.06 2.31
C ASP A 98 -6.33 -2.56 2.15
N LEU A 99 -7.60 -2.90 1.96
CA LEU A 99 -8.03 -4.29 1.82
C LEU A 99 -7.67 -4.86 0.44
N ASP A 100 -7.36 -4.03 -0.55
CA ASP A 100 -6.94 -4.49 -1.87
C ASP A 100 -5.53 -5.14 -1.89
N VAL A 101 -4.77 -5.02 -0.79
CA VAL A 101 -3.54 -5.79 -0.55
C VAL A 101 -3.80 -7.29 -0.38
N LEU A 102 -5.04 -7.66 -0.01
CA LEU A 102 -5.43 -9.05 0.12
C LEU A 102 -5.76 -9.64 -1.26
N PRO A 103 -5.51 -10.95 -1.48
CA PRO A 103 -5.90 -11.60 -2.73
C PRO A 103 -7.39 -11.37 -3.05
N ALA A 104 -7.73 -11.22 -4.33
CA ALA A 104 -9.09 -10.87 -4.77
C ALA A 104 -10.21 -11.78 -4.21
N ARG A 105 -9.91 -13.04 -3.88
CA ARG A 105 -10.86 -13.98 -3.24
C ARG A 105 -11.18 -13.63 -1.78
N ASN A 106 -10.29 -12.89 -1.12
CA ASN A 106 -10.36 -12.44 0.27
C ASN A 106 -10.85 -10.98 0.37
N ALA A 107 -10.68 -10.17 -0.68
CA ALA A 107 -11.06 -8.75 -0.75
C ALA A 107 -12.37 -8.52 -1.54
N GLY A 108 -13.37 -9.39 -1.38
CA GLY A 108 -14.62 -9.31 -2.15
C GLY A 108 -15.26 -7.92 -2.09
N GLY A 109 -15.17 -7.17 -3.19
CA GLY A 109 -15.78 -5.84 -3.36
C GLY A 109 -14.83 -4.63 -3.33
N VAL A 110 -13.52 -4.81 -3.16
CA VAL A 110 -12.56 -3.70 -3.06
C VAL A 110 -11.76 -3.57 -4.36
N GLY A 111 -11.96 -2.47 -5.10
CA GLY A 111 -11.26 -2.14 -6.35
C GLY A 111 -12.15 -1.40 -7.38
N PRO A 112 -11.57 -0.69 -8.36
CA PRO A 112 -12.32 0.08 -9.38
C PRO A 112 -13.16 -0.80 -10.33
N GLY A 113 -13.04 -2.13 -10.21
CA GLY A 113 -13.82 -3.13 -10.95
C GLY A 113 -14.69 -4.01 -10.06
N GLY A 114 -15.09 -3.54 -8.87
CA GLY A 114 -15.95 -4.25 -7.91
C GLY A 114 -17.37 -4.54 -8.41
N ALA A 115 -17.51 -5.27 -9.52
CA ALA A 115 -18.76 -5.91 -9.92
C ALA A 115 -18.65 -7.40 -9.61
N GLY A 116 -19.25 -7.79 -8.49
CA GLY A 116 -19.40 -9.19 -8.12
C GLY A 116 -20.09 -9.98 -9.23
N ARG A 117 -19.39 -10.97 -9.79
CA ARG A 117 -20.04 -12.10 -10.46
C ARG A 117 -20.09 -13.25 -9.46
N ALA A 118 -21.09 -13.19 -8.57
CA ALA A 118 -21.67 -14.39 -8.00
C ALA A 118 -22.35 -15.14 -9.17
N ALA A 119 -21.61 -16.01 -9.86
CA ALA A 119 -22.21 -16.99 -10.75
C ALA A 119 -22.72 -18.14 -9.88
N GLY A 120 -23.97 -18.01 -9.42
CA GLY A 120 -24.73 -19.15 -8.93
C GLY A 120 -24.85 -20.19 -10.04
N HIS A 121 -24.42 -21.42 -9.78
CA HIS A 121 -24.91 -22.56 -10.54
C HIS A 121 -26.09 -23.14 -9.77
N ALA A 122 -27.27 -22.74 -10.23
CA ALA A 122 -28.53 -23.38 -9.92
C ALA A 122 -28.50 -24.85 -10.41
N ALA A 123 -29.25 -25.67 -9.70
CA ALA A 123 -29.52 -27.07 -9.95
C ALA A 123 -29.91 -27.38 -11.39
N ALA A 124 -29.51 -28.56 -11.86
CA ALA A 124 -30.24 -29.29 -12.89
C ALA A 124 -30.32 -30.76 -12.48
N HIS A 125 -31.54 -31.16 -12.08
CA HIS A 125 -32.00 -32.53 -12.07
C HIS A 125 -31.83 -33.16 -13.47
N ARG A 126 -31.14 -34.30 -13.55
CA ARG A 126 -31.63 -35.60 -14.07
C ARG A 126 -30.54 -36.65 -13.95
#